data_AF-A0A353PAV3-F1
#
_entry.id   AF-A0A353PAV3-F1
#
_cell.length_a   1.000
_cell.length_b   1.000
_cell.length_c   1.000
_cell.angle_alpha   90.00
_cell.angle_beta   90.00
_cell.angle_gamma   90.00
#
_symmetry.space_group_name_H-M   'P 1'
#
loop_
_entity.id
_entity.type
_entity.pdbx_description
1 polymer ?
#
loop_
_entity_poly.entity_id
_entity_poly.type
_entity_poly.pdbx_seq_one_letter_code
_entity_poly.pdbx_strand_id
1 'polypeptide(L)'
;MHFRNSGHSCPTGSPTRHPEPGLCWLQIAWPCQPPFPRHELSYPTLALTRANQADTISAMLRVHAVRAFSDNYIWVLADTDTHQSVIVDPGDASPVRAFLDQNAYHATAILATHHHPDHVGGIPKLASPEVQVIGPAQEKIPGKTHS
;
A
#
# COMPACT_ATOMS: atom_id res chain seq x y z
N MET A 1 32.59 -21.19 41.06
CA MET A 1 33.62 -20.58 41.93
C MET A 1 34.05 -19.28 41.27
N HIS A 2 33.76 -18.11 41.87
CA HIS A 2 34.75 -17.30 42.63
C HIS A 2 35.95 -16.87 41.75
N PHE A 3 36.32 -15.59 41.58
CA PHE A 3 35.92 -14.28 42.15
C PHE A 3 36.06 -13.20 41.01
N ARG A 4 35.71 -11.91 41.12
CA ARG A 4 35.20 -11.01 42.19
C ARG A 4 34.35 -9.87 41.56
N ASN A 5 33.88 -8.90 42.34
CA ASN A 5 33.34 -7.62 41.87
C ASN A 5 33.94 -6.47 42.70
N SER A 6 34.31 -5.36 42.04
CA SER A 6 34.80 -4.09 42.62
C SER A 6 35.00 -3.08 41.47
N GLY A 7 34.51 -1.85 41.46
CA GLY A 7 33.67 -1.14 42.44
C GLY A 7 34.03 0.35 42.49
N HIS A 8 33.22 1.19 41.84
CA HIS A 8 33.23 2.68 41.90
C HIS A 8 34.52 3.37 41.36
N SER A 9 34.57 4.64 40.92
CA SER A 9 33.62 5.77 40.83
C SER A 9 33.92 6.62 39.57
N CYS A 10 32.95 7.42 39.10
CA CYS A 10 33.26 8.59 38.25
C CYS A 10 33.74 9.79 39.09
N PRO A 11 34.64 10.63 38.57
CA PRO A 11 34.73 12.04 38.95
C PRO A 11 34.49 12.97 37.76
N THR A 12 33.85 14.10 38.06
CA THR A 12 33.52 15.22 37.15
C THR A 12 34.71 16.17 36.94
N GLY A 13 34.85 16.77 35.75
CA GLY A 13 35.71 17.97 35.60
C GLY A 13 36.23 18.29 34.20
N SER A 14 35.49 19.10 33.44
CA SER A 14 36.02 19.94 32.35
C SER A 14 36.75 21.18 32.97
N PRO A 15 37.59 22.00 32.27
CA PRO A 15 37.32 22.51 30.92
C PRO A 15 38.52 22.85 29.97
N THR A 16 38.14 23.28 28.75
CA THR A 16 38.82 24.19 27.79
C THR A 16 39.45 23.65 26.48
N ARG A 17 38.83 24.12 25.38
CA ARG A 17 39.39 24.54 24.05
C ARG A 17 39.96 23.49 23.08
N HIS A 18 39.10 23.12 22.11
CA HIS A 18 39.26 23.30 20.65
C HIS A 18 40.65 23.71 20.10
N PRO A 19 41.10 23.14 18.95
CA PRO A 19 40.46 23.44 17.66
C PRO A 19 40.06 22.25 16.75
N GLU A 20 38.88 22.41 16.15
CA GLU A 20 38.42 21.86 14.86
C GLU A 20 39.21 22.53 13.68
N PRO A 21 39.16 22.07 12.40
CA PRO A 21 38.03 21.34 11.80
C PRO A 21 38.33 20.20 10.79
N GLY A 22 37.29 19.40 10.53
CA GLY A 22 37.02 18.92 9.16
C GLY A 22 36.56 17.47 9.00
N LEU A 23 35.24 17.25 8.84
CA LEU A 23 34.65 16.94 7.51
C LEU A 23 33.15 16.63 7.60
N CYS A 24 32.39 17.40 6.81
CA CYS A 24 31.04 17.19 6.29
C CYS A 24 30.29 15.88 6.61
N TRP A 25 29.22 16.00 7.40
CA TRP A 25 28.01 15.19 7.22
C TRP A 25 26.89 16.07 6.68
N LEU A 26 26.36 15.72 5.50
CA LEU A 26 25.35 16.51 4.81
C LEU A 26 23.95 16.22 5.38
N GLN A 27 23.56 16.98 6.40
CA GLN A 27 22.22 16.91 6.97
C GLN A 27 21.27 17.81 6.16
N ILE A 28 20.43 17.21 5.31
CA ILE A 28 19.41 17.95 4.54
C ILE A 28 18.30 18.41 5.49
N ALA A 29 18.44 19.63 5.99
CA ALA A 29 17.41 20.32 6.74
C ALA A 29 16.34 20.86 5.78
N TRP A 30 15.10 20.38 5.92
CA TRP A 30 13.95 20.95 5.23
C TRP A 30 13.59 22.30 5.87
N PRO A 31 13.55 23.43 5.14
CA PRO A 31 13.21 24.71 5.74
C PRO A 31 11.73 24.76 6.11
N CYS A 32 11.44 24.94 7.39
CA CYS A 32 10.10 25.22 7.88
C CYS A 32 9.76 26.69 7.55
N GLN A 33 8.71 26.92 6.75
CA GLN A 33 8.25 28.26 6.34
C GLN A 33 6.71 28.30 6.40
N PRO A 34 6.15 29.11 7.32
CA PRO A 34 4.82 29.68 7.15
C PRO A 34 4.81 31.21 7.34
N PRO A 35 3.75 31.95 6.95
CA PRO A 35 2.61 31.52 6.12
C PRO A 35 2.50 32.32 4.80
N PHE A 36 1.92 31.71 3.76
CA PHE A 36 1.51 32.44 2.56
C PHE A 36 0.33 33.39 2.87
N PRO A 37 0.24 34.56 2.22
CA PRO A 37 -0.89 35.48 2.40
C PRO A 37 -2.19 34.87 1.88
N ARG A 38 -3.26 35.02 2.66
CA ARG A 38 -4.60 34.50 2.33
C ARG A 38 -5.22 35.38 1.25
N HIS A 39 -5.11 34.98 -0.02
CA HIS A 39 -6.01 35.49 -1.05
C HIS A 39 -7.38 34.84 -0.86
N GLU A 40 -8.36 35.64 -0.50
CA GLU A 40 -9.75 35.23 -0.32
C GLU A 40 -10.39 35.01 -1.70
N LEU A 41 -10.19 33.81 -2.25
CA LEU A 41 -10.89 33.35 -3.44
C LEU A 41 -12.34 33.03 -3.06
N SER A 42 -13.24 33.98 -3.34
CA SER A 42 -14.68 33.77 -3.31
C SER A 42 -15.10 32.77 -4.39
N TYR A 43 -15.04 31.49 -4.06
CA TYR A 43 -15.66 30.45 -4.87
C TYR A 43 -17.18 30.62 -4.78
N PRO A 44 -17.93 30.68 -5.90
CA PRO A 44 -19.37 30.61 -5.84
C PRO A 44 -19.75 29.26 -5.24
N THR A 45 -20.38 29.29 -4.05
CA THR A 45 -21.07 28.11 -3.52
C THR A 45 -22.23 27.81 -4.45
N LEU A 46 -21.98 26.98 -5.46
CA LEU A 46 -23.03 26.32 -6.21
C LEU A 46 -23.78 25.46 -5.20
N ALA A 47 -24.92 25.98 -4.74
CA ALA A 47 -25.86 25.20 -3.97
C ALA A 47 -26.26 24.00 -4.85
N LEU A 48 -25.75 22.82 -4.50
CA LEU A 48 -26.14 21.57 -5.12
C LEU A 48 -27.62 21.35 -4.80
N THR A 49 -28.48 21.79 -5.72
CA THR A 49 -29.91 21.51 -5.69
C THR A 49 -30.07 20.01 -5.48
N ARG A 50 -30.75 19.64 -4.39
CA ARG A 50 -30.80 18.30 -3.85
C ARG A 50 -31.43 17.32 -4.84
N ALA A 51 -30.62 16.74 -5.72
CA ALA A 51 -30.98 15.55 -6.47
C ALA A 51 -31.34 14.43 -5.48
N ASN A 52 -32.30 13.58 -5.85
CA ASN A 52 -32.89 12.60 -4.94
C ASN A 52 -31.83 11.67 -4.36
N GLN A 53 -31.68 11.71 -3.04
CA GLN A 53 -30.66 10.98 -2.27
C GLN A 53 -31.05 9.50 -2.08
N ALA A 54 -31.67 8.90 -3.10
CA ALA A 54 -32.23 7.55 -3.12
C ALA A 54 -31.63 6.67 -4.24
N ASP A 55 -31.06 7.28 -5.30
CA ASP A 55 -30.50 6.54 -6.44
C ASP A 55 -28.96 6.41 -6.38
N THR A 56 -28.31 6.94 -5.34
CA THR A 56 -26.88 6.75 -5.13
C THR A 56 -26.62 5.42 -4.43
N ILE A 57 -26.42 4.35 -5.20
CA ILE A 57 -25.71 3.16 -4.73
C ILE A 57 -24.31 3.65 -4.34
N SER A 58 -24.09 3.88 -3.04
CA SER A 58 -22.83 4.36 -2.48
C SER A 58 -21.84 3.19 -2.36
N ALA A 59 -21.51 2.57 -3.49
CA ALA A 59 -20.63 1.39 -3.58
C ALA A 59 -19.34 1.63 -2.79
N MET A 60 -19.26 1.05 -1.59
CA MET A 60 -18.17 1.31 -0.66
C MET A 60 -16.96 0.42 -0.99
N LEU A 61 -16.18 0.85 -1.98
CA LEU A 61 -14.96 0.17 -2.38
C LEU A 61 -13.86 0.33 -1.31
N ARG A 62 -13.27 -0.79 -0.87
CA ARG A 62 -12.08 -0.86 -0.01
C ARG A 62 -10.90 -1.44 -0.76
N VAL A 63 -9.71 -0.94 -0.45
CA VAL A 63 -8.44 -1.44 -0.99
C VAL A 63 -7.68 -2.13 0.13
N HIS A 64 -7.34 -3.40 -0.09
CA HIS A 64 -6.60 -4.23 0.85
C HIS A 64 -5.24 -4.61 0.27
N ALA A 65 -4.20 -4.54 1.11
CA ALA A 65 -2.84 -4.93 0.75
C ALA A 65 -2.53 -6.31 1.36
N VAL A 66 -2.49 -7.34 0.52
CA VAL A 66 -2.20 -8.72 0.93
C VAL A 66 -0.71 -8.98 0.68
N ARG A 67 0.07 -9.21 1.74
CA ARG A 67 1.51 -9.50 1.62
C ARG A 67 1.74 -10.85 0.94
N ALA A 68 2.67 -10.87 -0.01
CA ALA A 68 3.16 -12.07 -0.69
C ALA A 68 4.69 -12.02 -0.81
N PHE A 69 5.33 -13.20 -0.79
CA PHE A 69 6.79 -13.32 -0.78
C PHE A 69 7.44 -12.48 0.35
N SER A 70 8.60 -11.87 0.08
CA SER A 70 9.34 -11.00 1.03
C SER A 70 8.84 -9.55 1.06
N ASP A 71 8.43 -9.04 -0.09
CA ASP A 71 8.37 -7.61 -0.40
C ASP A 71 7.23 -7.22 -1.36
N ASN A 72 6.55 -8.19 -1.96
CA ASN A 72 5.43 -7.93 -2.87
C ASN A 72 4.09 -7.78 -2.13
N TYR A 73 3.19 -7.01 -2.73
CA TYR A 73 1.81 -6.85 -2.29
C TYR A 73 0.87 -7.18 -3.43
N ILE A 74 -0.05 -8.11 -3.17
CA ILE A 74 -1.20 -8.39 -4.01
C ILE A 74 -2.31 -7.46 -3.53
N TRP A 75 -2.90 -6.67 -4.43
CA TRP A 75 -3.96 -5.74 -4.05
C TRP A 75 -5.32 -6.39 -4.27
N VAL A 76 -6.23 -6.22 -3.30
CA VAL A 76 -7.63 -6.64 -3.44
C VAL A 76 -8.51 -5.41 -3.31
N LEU A 77 -9.19 -5.06 -4.39
CA LEU A 77 -10.20 -4.01 -4.44
C LEU A 77 -11.55 -4.69 -4.20
N ALA A 78 -12.13 -4.52 -3.03
CA ALA A 78 -13.34 -5.21 -2.61
C ALA A 78 -14.50 -4.21 -2.42
N ASP A 79 -15.63 -4.49 -3.05
CA ASP A 79 -16.90 -3.80 -2.80
C ASP A 79 -17.53 -4.43 -1.55
N THR A 80 -17.72 -3.63 -0.49
CA THR A 80 -18.28 -4.14 0.76
C THR A 80 -19.77 -4.40 0.72
N ASP A 81 -20.47 -3.88 -0.28
CA ASP A 81 -21.93 -3.97 -0.37
C ASP A 81 -22.34 -5.22 -1.18
N THR A 82 -21.59 -5.54 -2.23
CA THR A 82 -21.80 -6.74 -3.06
C THR A 82 -20.92 -7.93 -2.68
N HIS A 83 -19.92 -7.74 -1.82
CA HIS A 83 -18.87 -8.71 -1.48
C HIS A 83 -18.03 -9.19 -2.70
N GLN A 84 -18.09 -8.48 -3.83
CA GLN A 84 -17.27 -8.76 -5.01
C GLN A 84 -15.89 -8.11 -4.91
N SER A 85 -14.90 -8.69 -5.58
CA SER A 85 -13.53 -8.20 -5.52
C SER A 85 -12.74 -8.40 -6.80
N VAL A 86 -11.86 -7.44 -7.09
CA VAL A 86 -10.83 -7.51 -8.13
C VAL A 86 -9.47 -7.68 -7.48
N ILE A 87 -8.71 -8.67 -7.94
CA ILE A 87 -7.35 -8.96 -7.46
C ILE A 87 -6.34 -8.40 -8.45
N VAL A 88 -5.33 -7.68 -7.99
CA VAL A 88 -4.25 -7.14 -8.84
C VAL A 88 -2.94 -7.87 -8.54
N ASP A 89 -2.29 -8.37 -9.59
CA ASP A 89 -0.99 -9.05 -9.57
C ASP A 89 -0.86 -10.20 -8.55
N PRO A 90 -1.72 -11.24 -8.60
CA PRO A 90 -1.61 -12.38 -7.71
C PRO A 90 -0.44 -13.31 -8.08
N GLY A 91 0.76 -12.99 -7.60
CA GLY A 91 1.95 -13.85 -7.70
C GLY A 91 1.82 -15.19 -6.98
N ASP A 92 1.07 -15.25 -5.87
CA ASP A 92 0.69 -16.49 -5.18
C ASP A 92 -0.81 -16.48 -4.87
N ALA A 93 -1.47 -17.60 -5.15
CA ALA A 93 -2.88 -17.82 -4.86
C ALA A 93 -3.17 -18.08 -3.38
N SER A 94 -2.18 -18.57 -2.64
CA SER A 94 -2.32 -19.02 -1.24
C SER A 94 -2.75 -17.89 -0.28
N PRO A 95 -2.06 -16.72 -0.23
CA PRO A 95 -2.47 -15.62 0.64
C PRO A 95 -3.76 -14.95 0.14
N VAL A 96 -4.03 -14.96 -1.18
CA VAL A 96 -5.26 -14.41 -1.77
C VAL A 96 -6.48 -15.23 -1.34
N ARG A 97 -6.45 -16.55 -1.51
CA ARG A 97 -7.54 -17.45 -1.07
C ARG A 97 -7.81 -17.29 0.42
N ALA A 98 -6.75 -17.32 1.24
CA ALA A 98 -6.87 -17.11 2.68
C ALA A 98 -7.51 -15.75 3.02
N PHE A 99 -7.17 -14.68 2.31
CA PHE A 99 -7.78 -13.36 2.49
C PHE A 99 -9.27 -13.34 2.10
N LEU A 100 -9.62 -13.87 0.92
CA LEU A 100 -11.00 -13.94 0.43
C LEU A 100 -11.90 -14.76 1.38
N ASP A 101 -11.44 -15.94 1.78
CA ASP A 101 -12.16 -16.84 2.68
C ASP A 101 -12.39 -16.20 4.06
N GLN A 102 -11.38 -15.51 4.62
CA GLN A 102 -11.48 -14.83 5.93
C GLN A 102 -12.41 -13.62 5.95
N ASN A 103 -12.55 -12.92 4.81
CA ASN A 103 -13.34 -11.69 4.72
C ASN A 103 -14.68 -11.88 3.99
N ALA A 104 -15.01 -13.12 3.60
CA ALA A 104 -16.18 -13.47 2.80
C ALA A 104 -16.30 -12.60 1.53
N TYR A 105 -15.21 -12.53 0.74
CA TYR A 105 -15.18 -11.87 -0.55
C TYR A 105 -15.07 -12.88 -1.69
N HIS A 106 -15.68 -12.55 -2.83
CA HIS A 106 -15.64 -13.35 -4.04
C HIS A 106 -14.82 -12.64 -5.12
N ALA A 107 -13.86 -13.34 -5.71
CA ALA A 107 -13.12 -12.82 -6.87
C ALA A 107 -14.03 -12.80 -8.10
N THR A 108 -14.09 -11.67 -8.80
CA THR A 108 -14.81 -11.52 -10.09
C THR A 108 -13.87 -11.19 -11.24
N ALA A 109 -12.74 -10.54 -10.95
CA ALA A 109 -11.68 -10.31 -11.92
C ALA A 109 -10.28 -10.38 -11.29
N ILE A 110 -9.30 -10.67 -12.15
CA ILE A 110 -7.88 -10.57 -11.90
C ILE A 110 -7.29 -9.59 -12.92
N LEU A 111 -6.60 -8.57 -12.45
CA LEU A 111 -5.84 -7.64 -13.28
C LEU A 111 -4.35 -7.95 -13.12
N ALA A 112 -3.70 -8.39 -14.21
CA ALA A 112 -2.25 -8.52 -14.28
C ALA A 112 -1.65 -7.28 -14.95
N THR A 113 -0.63 -6.68 -14.35
CA THR A 113 0.08 -5.52 -14.91
C THR A 113 1.08 -5.92 -16.00
N HIS A 114 1.75 -7.07 -15.82
CA HIS A 114 2.72 -7.64 -16.74
C HIS A 114 2.93 -9.14 -16.46
N HIS A 115 3.73 -9.84 -17.27
CA HIS A 115 3.86 -11.29 -17.29
C HIS A 115 4.86 -11.92 -16.29
N HIS A 116 5.50 -11.16 -15.40
CA HIS A 116 6.52 -11.74 -14.51
C HIS A 116 5.91 -12.73 -13.49
N PRO A 117 6.61 -13.84 -13.15
CA PRO A 117 6.05 -14.92 -12.34
C PRO A 117 5.54 -14.52 -10.96
N ASP A 118 6.16 -13.51 -10.34
CA ASP A 118 5.79 -12.95 -9.05
C ASP A 118 4.58 -11.99 -9.09
N HIS A 119 4.04 -11.73 -10.28
CA HIS A 119 2.77 -11.04 -10.52
C HIS A 119 1.68 -11.99 -11.07
N VAL A 120 2.05 -13.03 -11.81
CA VAL A 120 1.06 -13.94 -12.48
C VAL A 120 1.02 -15.39 -11.96
N GLY A 121 1.94 -15.79 -11.09
CA GLY A 121 2.12 -17.19 -10.67
C GLY A 121 0.93 -17.83 -9.95
N GLY A 122 0.10 -17.02 -9.30
CA GLY A 122 -1.14 -17.45 -8.64
C GLY A 122 -2.33 -17.58 -9.58
N ILE A 123 -2.32 -16.92 -10.75
CA ILE A 123 -3.48 -16.86 -11.67
C ILE A 123 -4.02 -18.26 -12.04
N PRO A 124 -3.19 -19.26 -12.41
CA PRO A 124 -3.69 -20.60 -12.77
C PRO A 124 -4.43 -21.33 -11.64
N LYS A 125 -4.22 -20.93 -10.38
CA LYS A 125 -4.90 -21.49 -9.19
C LYS A 125 -6.08 -20.63 -8.71
N LEU A 126 -6.26 -19.43 -9.25
CA LEU A 126 -7.36 -18.50 -8.91
C LEU A 126 -8.40 -18.40 -10.03
N ALA A 127 -7.99 -18.61 -11.28
CA ALA A 127 -8.87 -18.55 -12.44
C ALA A 127 -9.98 -19.61 -12.36
N SER A 128 -11.20 -19.19 -12.68
CA SER A 128 -12.38 -20.03 -12.89
C SER A 128 -13.16 -19.46 -14.09
N PRO A 129 -14.18 -20.16 -14.63
CA PRO A 129 -15.04 -19.62 -15.69
C PRO A 129 -15.78 -18.32 -15.31
N GLU A 130 -15.89 -18.03 -14.02
CA GLU A 130 -16.57 -16.84 -13.48
C GLU A 130 -15.61 -15.66 -13.22
N VAL A 131 -14.29 -15.92 -13.20
CA VAL A 131 -13.26 -14.91 -12.92
C VAL A 131 -12.61 -14.44 -14.22
N GLN A 132 -12.84 -13.17 -14.57
CA GLN A 132 -12.19 -12.57 -15.74
C GLN A 132 -10.70 -12.32 -15.47
N VAL A 133 -9.81 -12.81 -16.33
CA VAL A 133 -8.38 -12.43 -16.29
C VAL A 133 -8.13 -11.35 -17.34
N ILE A 134 -7.66 -10.19 -16.89
CA ILE A 134 -7.41 -8.98 -17.68
C ILE A 134 -5.90 -8.68 -17.60
N GLY A 135 -5.28 -8.29 -18.72
CA GLY A 135 -3.89 -7.83 -18.73
C GLY A 135 -3.43 -7.37 -20.12
N PRO A 136 -2.21 -6.84 -20.26
CA PRO A 136 -1.80 -6.12 -21.48
C PRO A 136 -2.00 -6.94 -22.75
N ALA A 137 -2.52 -6.32 -23.82
CA ALA A 137 -2.79 -6.98 -25.09
C ALA A 137 -1.59 -7.77 -25.64
N GLN A 138 -0.40 -7.19 -25.57
CA GLN A 138 0.84 -7.74 -26.12
C GLN A 138 1.56 -8.73 -25.19
N GLU A 139 1.06 -8.94 -23.96
CA GLU A 139 1.70 -9.83 -22.98
C GLU A 139 0.99 -11.17 -22.80
N LYS A 140 1.79 -12.20 -22.49
CA LYS A 140 1.33 -13.58 -22.30
C LYS A 140 0.97 -13.84 -20.84
N ILE A 141 -0.21 -13.35 -20.43
CA ILE A 141 -0.77 -13.62 -19.10
C ILE A 141 -1.45 -15.00 -19.10
N PRO A 142 -1.19 -15.88 -18.11
CA PRO A 142 -1.88 -17.17 -17.97
C PRO A 142 -3.40 -16.98 -17.85
N GLY A 143 -4.19 -17.71 -18.64
CA GLY A 143 -5.65 -17.65 -18.57
C GLY A 143 -6.29 -16.34 -19.03
N LYS A 144 -5.55 -15.43 -19.70
CA LYS A 144 -6.07 -14.13 -20.17
C LYS A 144 -7.37 -14.27 -20.95
N THR A 145 -8.40 -13.57 -20.49
CA THR A 145 -9.74 -13.50 -21.11
C THR A 145 -9.95 -12.20 -21.88
N HIS A 146 -9.37 -11.10 -21.40
CA HIS A 146 -9.54 -9.75 -21.95
C HIS A 146 -8.20 -8.99 -21.93
N SER A 147 -8.13 -7.90 -22.71
CA SER A 147 -6.93 -7.05 -22.86
C SER A 147 -7.27 -5.61 -23.22
#